data_AF-A0A5K1E631-F1
#
_entry.id   AF-A0A5K1E631-F1
#
_cell.length_a   1.000
_cell.length_b   1.000
_cell.length_c   1.000
_cell.angle_alpha   90.00
_cell.angle_beta   90.00
_cell.angle_gamma   90.00
#
_symmetry.space_group_name_H-M   'P 1'
#
loop_
_entity.id
_entity.type
_entity.pdbx_description
1 polymer ?
#
loop_
_entity_poly.entity_id
_entity_poly.type
_entity_poly.pdbx_seq_one_letter_code
_entity_poly.pdbx_strand_id
1 'polypeptide(L)'
;ETLFAMLVEITERAMAHCDKSDVLIVGGVGCNERLQEMMRIMCAERNGRLFATDDRYCVDNGAMIAYTGLLAFAHGITTPLEETTFTQRFRTDEVQAVWREKKTSIPNGNDDAITGGANGTFNSC
;
A
#
# COMPACT_ATOMS: atom_id res chain seq x y z
N GLU A 1 7.74 -20.75 -19.78
CA GLU A 1 7.89 -19.57 -18.91
C GLU A 1 7.36 -18.27 -19.54
N THR A 2 6.53 -18.33 -20.59
CA THR A 2 6.06 -17.12 -21.30
C THR A 2 5.14 -16.25 -20.45
N LEU A 3 4.31 -16.84 -19.60
CA LEU A 3 3.34 -16.09 -18.79
C LEU A 3 4.03 -15.22 -17.72
N PHE A 4 5.03 -15.75 -17.04
CA PHE A 4 5.76 -14.98 -16.02
C PHE A 4 6.58 -13.86 -16.62
N ALA A 5 7.19 -14.07 -17.80
CA ALA A 5 7.86 -13.00 -18.53
C ALA A 5 6.90 -11.83 -18.86
N MET A 6 5.69 -12.14 -19.34
CA MET A 6 4.67 -11.11 -19.60
C MET A 6 4.28 -10.36 -18.31
N LEU A 7 4.13 -11.06 -17.17
CA LEU A 7 3.81 -10.42 -15.88
C LEU A 7 4.94 -9.50 -15.39
N VAL A 8 6.20 -9.92 -15.56
CA VAL A 8 7.37 -9.11 -15.22
C VAL A 8 7.41 -7.85 -16.08
N GLU A 9 7.22 -7.97 -17.39
CA GLU A 9 7.23 -6.83 -18.32
C GLU A 9 6.14 -5.79 -18.02
N ILE A 10 4.89 -6.22 -17.78
CA ILE A 10 3.82 -5.26 -17.45
C ILE A 10 4.06 -4.57 -16.11
N THR A 11 4.60 -5.30 -15.13
CA THR A 11 4.92 -4.75 -13.81
C THR A 11 6.05 -3.75 -13.92
N GLU A 12 7.07 -4.10 -14.69
CA GLU A 12 8.19 -3.24 -15.01
C GLU A 12 7.73 -1.92 -15.65
N ARG A 13 6.83 -1.97 -16.64
CA ARG A 13 6.26 -0.76 -17.25
C ARG A 13 5.46 0.05 -16.24
N ALA A 14 4.61 -0.61 -15.43
CA ALA A 14 3.81 0.06 -14.40
C ALA A 14 4.68 0.76 -13.34
N MET A 15 5.78 0.16 -12.92
CA MET A 15 6.74 0.77 -11.99
C MET A 15 7.33 2.07 -12.54
N ALA A 16 7.73 2.06 -13.82
CA ALA A 16 8.27 3.24 -14.48
C ALA A 16 7.23 4.36 -14.60
N HIS A 17 5.96 4.01 -14.81
CA HIS A 17 4.86 4.98 -14.87
C HIS A 17 4.47 5.57 -13.50
N CYS A 18 4.64 4.81 -12.41
CA CYS A 18 4.26 5.21 -11.07
C CYS A 18 5.41 5.83 -10.26
N ASP A 19 6.61 5.90 -10.84
CA ASP A 19 7.86 6.31 -10.18
C ASP A 19 8.07 5.56 -8.86
N LYS A 20 8.02 4.22 -8.95
CA LYS A 20 8.23 3.31 -7.82
C LYS A 20 9.39 2.35 -8.10
N SER A 21 10.27 2.22 -7.12
CA SER A 21 11.39 1.29 -7.14
C SER A 21 11.02 -0.09 -6.56
N ASP A 22 10.09 -0.14 -5.62
CA ASP A 22 9.79 -1.35 -4.86
C ASP A 22 8.51 -2.03 -5.38
N VAL A 23 8.52 -3.37 -5.41
CA VAL A 23 7.37 -4.21 -5.82
C VAL A 23 6.95 -5.08 -4.64
N LEU A 24 5.64 -5.13 -4.39
CA LEU A 24 5.02 -6.07 -3.46
C LEU A 24 4.19 -7.07 -4.26
N ILE A 25 4.49 -8.36 -4.13
CA ILE A 25 3.69 -9.44 -4.71
C ILE A 25 2.79 -10.03 -3.63
N VAL A 26 1.50 -10.11 -3.95
CA VAL A 26 0.44 -10.69 -3.12
C VAL A 26 -0.38 -11.70 -3.93
N GLY A 27 -1.18 -12.50 -3.24
CA GLY A 27 -2.03 -13.54 -3.84
C GLY A 27 -1.33 -14.89 -3.95
N GLY A 28 -2.11 -15.97 -4.09
CA GLY A 28 -1.58 -17.34 -4.08
C GLY A 28 -0.59 -17.66 -5.20
N VAL A 29 -0.66 -16.97 -6.34
CA VAL A 29 0.32 -17.12 -7.44
C VAL A 29 1.67 -16.45 -7.09
N GLY A 30 1.66 -15.52 -6.13
CA GLY A 30 2.86 -14.85 -5.62
C GLY A 30 3.82 -15.77 -4.86
N CYS A 31 3.33 -16.91 -4.37
CA CYS A 31 4.13 -17.94 -3.69
C CYS A 31 5.01 -18.75 -4.67
N ASN A 32 4.88 -18.53 -5.98
CA ASN A 32 5.69 -19.25 -6.96
C ASN A 32 7.15 -18.74 -6.98
N GLU A 33 8.09 -19.62 -6.63
CA GLU A 33 9.52 -19.29 -6.54
C GLU A 33 10.10 -18.79 -7.87
N ARG A 34 9.64 -19.33 -9.02
CA ARG A 34 10.13 -18.91 -10.33
C ARG A 34 9.69 -17.48 -10.68
N LEU A 35 8.44 -17.13 -10.37
CA LEU A 35 7.94 -15.77 -10.53
C LEU A 35 8.69 -14.79 -9.62
N GLN A 36 8.90 -15.17 -8.35
CA GLN A 36 9.65 -14.35 -7.40
C GLN A 36 11.09 -14.11 -7.87
N GLU A 37 11.76 -15.13 -8.40
CA GLU A 37 13.12 -14.99 -8.93
C GLU A 37 13.19 -14.02 -10.10
N MET A 38 12.30 -14.17 -11.10
CA MET A 38 12.28 -13.25 -12.25
C MET A 38 11.97 -11.80 -11.84
N MET A 39 11.05 -11.61 -10.90
CA MET A 39 10.72 -10.29 -10.36
C MET A 39 11.86 -9.69 -9.54
N ARG A 40 12.59 -10.52 -8.79
CA ARG A 40 13.73 -10.10 -7.98
C ARG A 40 14.85 -9.55 -8.86
N ILE A 41 15.15 -10.24 -9.96
CA ILE A 41 16.14 -9.79 -10.95
C ILE A 41 15.74 -8.42 -11.52
N MET A 42 14.50 -8.29 -12.03
CA MET A 42 14.00 -7.04 -12.60
C MET A 42 14.02 -5.88 -11.58
N CYS A 43 13.63 -6.13 -10.32
CA CYS A 43 13.69 -5.12 -9.26
C CYS A 43 15.14 -4.72 -8.95
N ALA A 44 16.07 -5.67 -8.88
CA ALA A 44 17.47 -5.42 -8.56
C ALA A 44 18.17 -4.57 -9.63
N GLU A 45 17.85 -4.78 -10.91
CA GLU A 45 18.36 -3.97 -12.04
C GLU A 45 17.91 -2.50 -11.95
N ARG A 46 16.86 -2.22 -11.19
CA ARG A 46 16.29 -0.88 -10.97
C ARG A 46 16.57 -0.30 -9.59
N ASN A 47 17.53 -0.88 -8.85
CA ASN A 47 17.82 -0.52 -7.46
C ASN A 47 16.60 -0.60 -6.53
N GLY A 48 15.67 -1.47 -6.87
CA GLY A 48 14.42 -1.73 -6.17
C GLY A 48 14.48 -2.98 -5.30
N ARG A 49 13.44 -3.17 -4.49
CA ARG A 49 13.27 -4.37 -3.67
C ARG A 49 11.98 -5.09 -4.03
N LEU A 50 12.08 -6.40 -4.10
CA LEU A 50 10.93 -7.29 -4.13
C LEU A 50 10.53 -7.68 -2.71
N PHE A 51 9.28 -7.41 -2.35
CA PHE A 51 8.64 -7.92 -1.16
C PHE A 51 7.69 -9.06 -1.57
N ALA A 52 8.03 -10.28 -1.17
CA ALA A 52 7.12 -11.42 -1.23
C ALA A 52 6.59 -11.67 0.19
N THR A 53 5.27 -11.68 0.36
CA THR A 53 4.66 -11.90 1.67
C THR A 53 4.68 -13.40 2.01
N ASP A 54 4.79 -13.76 3.29
CA ASP A 54 4.68 -15.15 3.77
C ASP A 54 3.37 -15.78 3.27
N ASP A 55 3.42 -17.05 2.88
CA ASP A 55 2.30 -17.82 2.31
C ASP A 55 1.00 -17.64 3.13
N ARG A 56 1.10 -17.50 4.45
CA ARG A 56 -0.06 -17.33 5.36
C ARG A 56 -0.79 -16.00 5.19
N TYR A 57 -0.11 -14.96 4.72
CA TYR A 57 -0.67 -13.64 4.48
C TYR A 57 -0.91 -13.35 2.99
N CYS A 58 -0.31 -14.16 2.10
CA CYS A 58 -0.56 -14.10 0.66
C CYS A 58 -1.94 -14.65 0.26
N VAL A 59 -2.56 -15.47 1.12
CA VAL A 59 -3.89 -16.04 0.91
C VAL A 59 -4.96 -15.23 1.64
N ASP A 60 -6.16 -15.20 1.08
CA ASP A 60 -7.33 -14.54 1.67
C ASP A 60 -7.52 -14.96 3.13
N ASN A 61 -7.38 -14.00 4.04
CA ASN A 61 -7.50 -14.22 5.47
C ASN A 61 -8.45 -13.20 6.12
N GLY A 62 -9.04 -13.56 7.25
CA GLY A 62 -9.88 -12.61 8.00
C GLY A 62 -9.08 -11.42 8.56
N ALA A 63 -7.76 -11.57 8.74
CA ALA A 63 -6.92 -10.55 9.34
C ALA A 63 -6.76 -9.31 8.44
N MET A 64 -6.60 -9.46 7.12
CA MET A 64 -6.53 -8.32 6.19
C MET A 64 -7.83 -7.50 6.17
N ILE A 65 -8.98 -8.17 6.31
CA ILE A 65 -10.29 -7.52 6.36
C ILE A 65 -10.46 -6.79 7.70
N ALA A 66 -10.17 -7.47 8.81
CA ALA A 66 -10.24 -6.89 10.14
C ALA A 66 -9.29 -5.69 10.30
N TYR A 67 -8.06 -5.79 9.79
CA TYR A 67 -7.08 -4.71 9.86
C TYR A 67 -7.49 -3.50 9.03
N THR A 68 -8.00 -3.71 7.81
CA THR A 68 -8.48 -2.61 6.96
C THR A 68 -9.70 -1.93 7.59
N GLY A 69 -10.63 -2.71 8.15
CA GLY A 69 -11.78 -2.16 8.89
C GLY A 69 -11.37 -1.39 10.14
N LEU A 70 -10.39 -1.90 10.90
CA LEU A 70 -9.82 -1.20 12.06
C LEU A 70 -9.15 0.11 11.65
N LEU A 71 -8.38 0.13 10.56
CA LEU A 71 -7.76 1.35 10.05
C LEU A 71 -8.82 2.39 9.66
N ALA A 72 -9.88 1.97 8.96
CA ALA A 72 -10.99 2.85 8.59
C ALA A 72 -11.70 3.42 9.83
N PHE A 73 -12.03 2.55 10.79
CA PHE A 73 -12.69 2.93 12.05
C PHE A 73 -11.82 3.87 12.89
N ALA A 74 -10.52 3.60 13.01
CA ALA A 74 -9.58 4.45 13.74
C ALA A 74 -9.45 5.85 13.13
N HIS A 75 -9.71 6.01 11.83
CA HIS A 75 -9.73 7.29 11.12
C HIS A 75 -11.16 7.87 10.97
N GLY A 76 -12.14 7.35 11.74
CA GLY A 76 -13.48 7.92 11.84
C GLY A 76 -14.47 7.48 10.77
N ILE A 77 -14.14 6.49 9.93
CA ILE A 77 -15.11 5.89 8.99
C ILE A 77 -15.95 4.86 9.73
N THR A 78 -17.27 5.04 9.68
CA THR A 78 -18.26 4.07 10.16
C THR A 78 -19.33 3.84 9.10
N THR A 79 -19.80 2.61 8.96
CA THR A 79 -20.87 2.25 8.01
C THR A 79 -22.13 1.85 8.79
N PRO A 80 -23.27 2.55 8.62
CA PRO A 80 -24.55 2.11 9.18
C PRO A 80 -24.95 0.72 8.68
N LEU A 81 -25.70 -0.05 9.47
CA LEU A 81 -26.07 -1.43 9.12
C LEU A 81 -26.94 -1.49 7.86
N GLU A 82 -27.79 -0.48 7.64
CA GLU A 82 -28.58 -0.33 6.42
C GLU A 82 -27.73 -0.15 5.15
N GLU A 83 -26.49 0.32 5.28
CA GLU A 83 -25.55 0.55 4.19
C GLU A 83 -24.53 -0.58 4.02
N THR A 84 -24.49 -1.58 4.91
CA THR A 84 -23.59 -2.75 4.79
C THR A 84 -24.10 -3.75 3.74
N THR A 85 -24.19 -3.31 2.50
CA THR A 85 -24.57 -4.13 1.34
C THR A 85 -23.34 -4.71 0.64
N PHE A 86 -23.56 -5.70 -0.23
CA PHE A 86 -22.49 -6.33 -1.01
C PHE A 86 -22.39 -5.70 -2.39
N THR A 87 -21.17 -5.50 -2.88
CA THR A 87 -20.89 -5.06 -4.25
C THR A 87 -19.90 -6.02 -4.89
N GLN A 88 -20.33 -6.80 -5.88
CA GLN A 88 -19.48 -7.82 -6.52
C GLN A 88 -18.32 -7.23 -7.35
N ARG A 89 -18.48 -6.01 -7.85
CA ARG A 89 -17.48 -5.31 -8.68
C ARG A 89 -16.92 -4.10 -7.96
N PHE A 90 -16.49 -4.31 -6.72
CA PHE A 90 -15.96 -3.22 -5.92
C PHE A 90 -14.60 -2.79 -6.45
N ARG A 91 -14.50 -1.54 -6.91
CA ARG A 91 -13.26 -1.04 -7.51
C ARG A 91 -12.37 -0.35 -6.48
N THR A 92 -11.06 -0.38 -6.71
CA THR A 92 -10.09 0.24 -5.80
C THR A 92 -10.08 1.77 -5.83
N ASP A 93 -10.63 2.38 -6.89
CA ASP A 93 -10.79 3.83 -7.02
C ASP A 93 -12.09 4.37 -6.40
N GLU A 94 -13.03 3.48 -6.03
CA GLU A 94 -14.26 3.82 -5.30
C GLU A 94 -14.02 3.94 -3.78
N VAL A 95 -12.83 3.55 -3.30
CA VAL A 95 -12.48 3.52 -1.88
C VAL A 95 -11.48 4.62 -1.53
N GLN A 96 -11.84 5.46 -0.56
CA GLN A 96 -10.91 6.44 -0.01
C GLN A 96 -10.07 5.83 1.12
N ALA A 97 -8.76 5.68 0.89
CA ALA A 97 -7.81 5.22 1.89
C ALA A 97 -7.42 6.34 2.88
N VAL A 98 -8.33 6.69 3.79
CA VAL A 98 -8.16 7.79 4.77
C VAL A 98 -6.96 7.64 5.71
N TRP A 99 -6.46 6.42 5.90
CA TRP A 99 -5.28 6.14 6.73
C TRP A 99 -3.94 6.46 6.04
N ARG A 100 -3.95 6.95 4.79
CA ARG A 100 -2.74 7.29 4.02
C ARG A 100 -2.46 8.80 3.92
N GLU A 101 -3.10 9.64 4.73
CA GLU A 101 -2.90 11.10 4.66
C GLU A 101 -1.41 11.47 4.64
N LYS A 102 -1.02 12.23 3.61
CA LYS A 102 0.35 12.74 3.45
C LYS A 102 0.57 13.82 4.49
N LYS A 103 1.67 13.74 5.24
CA LYS A 103 2.24 14.94 5.88
C LYS A 103 2.51 15.95 4.76
N THR A 104 1.69 16.99 4.65
CA THR A 104 1.96 18.12 3.77
C THR A 104 3.31 18.68 4.20
N SER A 105 4.34 18.57 3.35
CA SER A 105 5.60 19.26 3.58
C SER A 105 5.31 20.74 3.64
N ILE A 106 5.47 21.34 4.82
CA ILE A 106 5.42 22.79 5.01
C ILE A 106 6.47 23.37 4.03
N PRO A 107 6.09 24.26 3.08
CA PRO A 107 7.09 24.94 2.28
C PRO A 107 7.93 25.82 3.22
N ASN A 108 9.23 25.55 3.27
CA ASN A 108 10.21 26.41 3.91
C ASN A 108 10.21 27.77 3.22
N GLY A 109 9.99 28.84 3.97
CA GLY A 109 10.31 30.21 3.58
C GLY A 109 9.23 31.24 3.91
N ASN A 110 9.19 31.72 5.14
CA ASN A 110 9.71 33.07 5.45
C ASN A 110 9.68 33.31 6.97
N ASP A 111 10.77 33.88 7.45
CA ASP A 111 10.88 34.47 8.77
C ASP A 111 9.80 35.55 8.96
N ASP A 112 9.40 35.75 10.21
CA ASP A 112 8.57 36.83 10.78
C ASP A 112 7.15 36.43 11.25
N ALA A 113 7.04 36.39 12.59
CA ALA A 113 5.85 36.66 13.45
C ALA A 113 5.54 35.56 14.50
N ILE A 114 6.29 35.62 15.62
CA ILE A 114 5.78 35.90 16.98
C ILE A 114 4.48 35.17 17.44
N THR A 115 4.66 34.40 18.53
CA THR A 115 3.76 34.08 19.69
C THR A 115 2.93 32.79 19.76
N GLY A 116 3.25 31.98 20.79
CA GLY A 116 2.36 31.10 21.55
C GLY A 116 2.24 29.66 21.00
N GLY A 117 2.72 28.59 21.62
CA GLY A 117 2.83 28.30 23.04
C GLY A 117 1.80 27.22 23.41
N ALA A 118 2.14 25.93 23.23
CA ALA A 118 1.73 24.81 24.09
C ALA A 118 2.30 23.49 23.53
N ASN A 119 3.32 22.97 24.21
CA ASN A 119 3.91 21.66 24.01
C ASN A 119 2.93 20.55 24.41
N GLY A 120 2.77 19.55 23.55
CA GLY A 120 2.14 18.27 23.85
C GLY A 120 2.96 17.15 23.23
N THR A 121 4.09 16.83 23.84
CA THR A 121 4.97 15.71 23.51
C THR A 121 4.24 14.38 23.66
N PHE A 122 4.18 13.55 22.62
CA PHE A 122 4.23 12.10 22.81
C PHE A 122 5.12 11.47 21.73
N ASN A 123 6.28 11.02 22.22
CA ASN A 123 7.36 10.40 21.49
C ASN A 123 7.17 8.88 21.54
N SER A 124 7.36 8.21 20.41
CA SER A 124 7.91 6.86 20.26
C SER A 124 7.62 5.79 21.33
N CYS A 125 6.77 4.81 20.98
CA CYS A 125 7.01 3.38 21.12
C CYS A 125 6.41 2.66 19.90
#